data_AF-A0A2N8PIS5-F1
#
_entry.id   AF-A0A2N8PIS5-F1
#
_cell.length_a   1.000
_cell.length_b   1.000
_cell.length_c   1.000
_cell.angle_alpha   90.00
_cell.angle_beta   90.00
_cell.angle_gamma   90.00
#
_symmetry.space_group_name_H-M   'P 1'
#
loop_
_entity.id
_entity.type
_entity.pdbx_description
1 polymer ?
#
loop_
_entity_poly.entity_id
_entity_poly.type
_entity_poly.pdbx_seq_one_letter_code
_entity_poly.pdbx_strand_id
1 'polypeptide(L)'
;MNDLLHKLVSTVITGALIALVGYLSVTVRRRRVAREEAAAPAPVEDPTQTLLRQAQQLDVSRDELAIQGRQAEALTRAGEAADAWRALTRARPGRFQAERRAALDRLSELLDAEGQEQQAAQIRQEASGLS
;
A
#
# COMPACT_ATOMS: atom_id res chain seq x y z
N MET A 1 6.91 -74.14 3.47
CA MET A 1 6.22 -73.25 2.52
C MET A 1 6.00 -71.82 3.04
N ASN A 2 6.64 -71.40 4.15
CA ASN A 2 6.37 -70.10 4.80
C ASN A 2 7.48 -69.05 4.59
N ASP A 3 8.71 -69.46 4.23
CA ASP A 3 9.85 -68.55 4.03
C ASP A 3 9.77 -67.74 2.72
N LEU A 4 9.28 -68.37 1.64
CA LEU A 4 9.09 -67.71 0.35
C LEU A 4 8.00 -66.61 0.40
N LEU A 5 6.91 -66.89 1.13
CA LEU A 5 5.83 -65.93 1.40
C LEU A 5 6.34 -64.75 2.23
N HIS A 6 7.20 -64.98 3.22
CA HIS A 6 7.74 -63.91 4.07
C HIS A 6 8.73 -63.00 3.30
N LYS A 7 9.54 -63.54 2.40
CA LYS A 7 10.44 -62.75 1.52
C LYS A 7 9.68 -61.87 0.53
N LEU A 8 8.60 -62.38 -0.07
CA LEU A 8 7.76 -61.59 -0.98
C LEU A 8 7.07 -60.44 -0.24
N VAL A 9 6.49 -60.72 0.94
CA VAL A 9 5.85 -59.69 1.77
C VAL A 9 6.85 -58.62 2.21
N SER A 10 8.06 -59.01 2.63
CA SER A 10 9.10 -58.06 3.04
C SER A 10 9.52 -57.14 1.89
N THR A 11 9.68 -57.66 0.68
CA THR A 11 10.11 -56.89 -0.50
C THR A 11 9.05 -55.87 -0.92
N VAL A 12 7.77 -56.25 -0.86
CA VAL A 12 6.65 -55.33 -1.14
C VAL A 12 6.57 -54.22 -0.10
N ILE A 13 6.73 -54.56 1.19
CA ILE A 13 6.72 -53.58 2.28
C ILE A 13 7.90 -52.61 2.14
N THR A 14 9.11 -53.10 1.83
CA THR A 14 10.28 -52.23 1.64
C THR A 14 10.09 -51.29 0.44
N GLY A 15 9.56 -51.79 -0.68
CA GLY A 15 9.23 -50.94 -1.84
C GLY A 15 8.20 -49.87 -1.52
N ALA A 16 7.13 -50.24 -0.79
CA ALA A 16 6.10 -49.31 -0.36
C ALA A 16 6.64 -48.24 0.61
N LEU A 17 7.53 -48.61 1.53
CA LEU A 17 8.17 -47.67 2.46
C LEU A 17 9.07 -46.68 1.73
N ILE A 18 9.86 -47.11 0.75
CA ILE A 18 10.71 -46.23 -0.05
C ILE A 18 9.84 -45.23 -0.84
N ALA A 19 8.76 -45.71 -1.48
CA ALA A 19 7.84 -44.84 -2.21
C ALA A 19 7.12 -43.84 -1.30
N LEU A 20 6.69 -44.29 -0.11
CA LEU A 20 6.02 -43.44 0.88
C LEU A 20 6.95 -42.36 1.43
N VAL A 21 8.20 -42.72 1.76
CA VAL A 21 9.22 -41.75 2.21
C VAL A 21 9.55 -40.75 1.11
N GLY A 22 9.68 -41.19 -0.14
CA GLY A 22 9.85 -40.30 -1.30
C GLY A 22 8.68 -39.35 -1.48
N TYR A 23 7.44 -39.85 -1.36
CA TYR A 23 6.21 -39.07 -1.45
C TYR A 23 6.08 -38.05 -0.30
N LEU A 24 6.37 -38.45 0.94
CA LEU A 24 6.43 -37.54 2.09
C LEU A 24 7.51 -36.48 1.91
N SER A 25 8.69 -36.86 1.40
CA SER A 25 9.79 -35.91 1.18
C SER A 25 9.43 -34.84 0.14
N VAL A 26 8.74 -35.22 -0.95
CA VAL A 26 8.25 -34.27 -1.99
C VAL A 26 7.15 -33.35 -1.45
N THR A 27 6.21 -33.87 -0.66
CA THR A 27 5.11 -33.07 -0.11
C THR A 27 5.56 -32.11 1.00
N VAL A 28 6.54 -32.49 1.81
CA VAL A 28 7.13 -31.61 2.84
C VAL A 28 8.06 -30.56 2.20
N ARG A 29 8.79 -30.91 1.13
CA ARG A 29 9.67 -29.95 0.43
C ARG A 29 8.89 -28.81 -0.24
N ARG A 30 7.70 -29.10 -0.81
CA ARG A 30 6.79 -28.05 -1.33
C ARG A 30 6.29 -27.09 -0.24
N ARG A 31 6.18 -27.54 1.03
CA ARG A 31 5.76 -26.69 2.15
C ARG A 31 6.84 -25.75 2.68
N ARG A 32 8.13 -26.04 2.42
CA ARG A 32 9.23 -25.13 2.79
C ARG A 32 9.40 -24.01 1.79
N VAL A 33 9.34 -24.31 0.49
CA VAL A 33 9.45 -23.30 -0.58
C VAL A 33 8.32 -22.26 -0.48
N ALA A 34 7.08 -22.69 -0.21
CA ALA A 34 5.96 -21.77 -0.01
C ALA A 34 6.06 -20.92 1.27
N ARG A 35 6.77 -21.38 2.31
CA ARG A 35 7.03 -20.59 3.53
C ARG A 35 8.19 -19.63 3.35
N GLU A 36 9.16 -19.96 2.52
CA GLU A 36 10.28 -19.08 2.16
C GLU A 36 9.83 -18.01 1.16
N GLU A 37 8.96 -18.33 0.20
CA GLU A 37 8.32 -17.35 -0.70
C GLU A 37 7.29 -16.47 0.02
N ALA A 38 6.52 -17.02 0.97
CA ALA A 38 5.62 -16.21 1.82
C ALA A 38 6.37 -15.42 2.92
N ALA A 39 7.65 -15.72 3.15
CA ALA A 39 8.55 -14.97 4.02
C ALA A 39 9.47 -14.02 3.25
N ALA A 40 9.34 -13.95 1.92
CA ALA A 40 9.90 -12.83 1.19
C ALA A 40 9.24 -11.56 1.75
N PRO A 41 10.00 -10.58 2.27
CA PRO A 41 9.41 -9.31 2.66
C PRO A 41 8.65 -8.81 1.42
N ALA A 42 7.37 -8.49 1.59
CA ALA A 42 6.60 -7.79 0.56
C ALA A 42 7.50 -6.68 -0.01
N PRO A 43 7.51 -6.43 -1.34
CA PRO A 43 8.36 -5.41 -1.93
C PRO A 43 8.24 -4.18 -1.04
N VAL A 44 9.33 -3.79 -0.39
CA VAL A 44 9.32 -2.68 0.57
C VAL A 44 9.08 -1.45 -0.30
N GLU A 45 7.82 -1.17 -0.54
CA GLU A 45 7.36 -0.07 -1.37
C GLU A 45 7.97 1.18 -0.73
N ASP A 46 8.69 1.99 -1.52
CA ASP A 46 9.31 3.20 -0.99
C ASP A 46 8.20 4.00 -0.29
N PRO A 47 8.29 4.26 1.03
CA PRO A 47 7.24 4.95 1.76
C PRO A 47 6.86 6.29 1.12
N THR A 48 7.80 6.94 0.44
CA THR A 48 7.57 8.16 -0.34
C THR A 48 6.63 7.92 -1.52
N GLN A 49 6.78 6.78 -2.22
CA GLN A 49 5.92 6.43 -3.36
C GLN A 49 4.51 6.06 -2.92
N THR A 50 4.37 5.31 -1.82
CA THR A 50 3.05 5.01 -1.24
C THR A 50 2.34 6.30 -0.84
N LEU A 51 3.06 7.23 -0.19
CA LEU A 51 2.51 8.54 0.19
C LEU A 51 2.18 9.41 -1.02
N LEU A 52 2.98 9.39 -2.09
CA LEU A 52 2.72 10.10 -3.33
C LEU A 52 1.41 9.63 -3.97
N ARG A 53 1.23 8.30 -4.07
CA ARG A 53 0.00 7.72 -4.60
C ARG A 53 -1.20 8.11 -3.75
N GLN A 54 -1.05 8.08 -2.43
CA GLN A 54 -2.10 8.50 -1.50
C GLN A 54 -2.49 9.97 -1.71
N ALA A 55 -1.52 10.89 -1.81
CA ALA A 55 -1.78 12.30 -2.05
C ALA A 55 -2.56 12.52 -3.36
N GLN A 56 -2.15 11.86 -4.44
CA GLN A 56 -2.84 11.93 -5.73
C GLN A 56 -4.26 11.37 -5.67
N GLN A 57 -4.49 10.28 -4.93
CA GLN A 57 -5.83 9.73 -4.74
C GLN A 57 -6.73 10.68 -3.96
N LEU A 58 -6.19 11.39 -2.97
CA LEU A 58 -6.93 12.41 -2.22
C LEU A 58 -7.32 13.60 -3.10
N ASP A 59 -6.42 14.05 -3.99
CA ASP A 59 -6.73 15.10 -4.97
C ASP A 59 -7.84 14.69 -5.91
N VAL A 60 -7.78 13.48 -6.48
CA VAL A 60 -8.83 12.95 -7.35
C VAL A 60 -10.16 12.85 -6.60
N SER A 61 -10.15 12.29 -5.39
CA SER A 61 -11.37 12.15 -4.59
C SER A 61 -11.97 13.51 -4.21
N ARG A 62 -11.14 14.51 -3.88
CA ARG A 62 -11.60 15.90 -3.66
C ARG A 62 -12.34 16.42 -4.89
N ASP A 63 -11.73 16.31 -6.07
CA ASP A 63 -12.28 16.87 -7.30
C ASP A 63 -13.61 16.20 -7.67
N GLU A 64 -13.69 14.88 -7.53
CA GLU A 64 -14.93 14.12 -7.74
C GLU A 64 -16.04 14.53 -6.77
N LEU A 65 -15.72 14.71 -5.49
CA LEU A 65 -16.68 15.16 -4.47
C LEU A 65 -17.16 16.59 -4.74
N ALA A 66 -16.26 17.49 -5.14
CA ALA A 66 -16.60 18.86 -5.49
C ALA A 66 -17.54 18.92 -6.70
N ILE A 67 -17.27 18.12 -7.74
CA ILE A 67 -18.16 17.99 -8.92
C ILE A 67 -19.54 17.45 -8.54
N GLN A 68 -19.62 16.55 -7.56
CA GLN A 68 -20.88 16.04 -7.02
C GLN A 68 -21.61 17.03 -6.10
N GLY A 69 -21.03 18.21 -5.84
CA GLY A 69 -21.59 19.22 -4.93
C GLY A 69 -21.40 18.89 -3.44
N ARG A 70 -20.58 17.91 -3.10
CA ARG A 70 -20.32 17.46 -1.72
C ARG A 70 -19.16 18.27 -1.10
N GLN A 71 -19.35 19.58 -0.98
CA GLN A 71 -18.29 20.54 -0.64
C GLN A 71 -17.59 20.25 0.70
N ALA A 72 -18.34 19.95 1.77
CA ALA A 72 -17.75 19.63 3.07
C ALA A 72 -16.83 18.37 3.03
N GLU A 73 -17.18 17.37 2.23
CA GLU A 73 -16.36 16.16 2.08
C GLU A 73 -15.14 16.43 1.18
N ALA A 74 -15.33 17.22 0.12
CA ALA A 74 -14.23 17.70 -0.71
C ALA A 74 -13.22 18.51 0.12
N LEU A 75 -13.70 19.39 0.99
CA LEU A 75 -12.87 20.15 1.92
C LEU A 75 -12.06 19.24 2.84
N THR A 76 -12.68 18.19 3.37
CA THR A 76 -11.98 17.18 4.19
C THR A 76 -10.85 16.52 3.40
N ARG A 77 -11.12 16.08 2.16
CA ARG A 77 -10.09 15.48 1.28
C ARG A 77 -8.99 16.45 0.88
N ALA A 78 -9.32 17.73 0.66
CA ALA A 78 -8.34 18.76 0.36
C ALA A 78 -7.37 18.99 1.53
N GLY A 79 -7.87 18.95 2.78
CA GLY A 79 -7.04 19.01 3.98
C GLY A 79 -6.08 17.82 4.07
N GLU A 80 -6.60 16.61 3.90
CA GLU A 80 -5.79 15.38 3.88
C GLU A 80 -4.71 15.42 2.78
N ALA A 81 -5.06 15.91 1.58
CA ALA A 81 -4.12 16.07 0.48
C ALA A 81 -3.01 17.07 0.82
N ALA A 82 -3.36 18.24 1.36
CA ALA A 82 -2.39 19.26 1.77
C ALA A 82 -1.38 18.73 2.79
N ASP A 83 -1.84 17.94 3.77
CA ASP A 83 -0.97 17.29 4.75
C ASP A 83 -0.08 16.20 4.14
N ALA A 84 -0.60 15.41 3.20
CA ALA A 84 0.20 14.42 2.48
C ALA A 84 1.31 15.08 1.64
N TRP A 85 0.99 16.15 0.90
CA TRP A 85 1.97 16.91 0.13
C TRP A 85 3.01 17.62 1.01
N ARG A 86 2.60 18.10 2.20
CA ARG A 86 3.52 18.62 3.22
C ARG A 86 4.47 17.54 3.73
N ALA A 87 3.98 16.33 3.99
CA ALA A 87 4.82 15.20 4.38
C ALA A 87 5.80 14.78 3.26
N LEU A 88 5.37 14.77 2.00
CA LEU A 88 6.23 14.51 0.84
C LEU A 88 7.35 15.55 0.69
N THR A 89 7.03 16.84 0.86
CA THR A 89 8.02 17.93 0.80
C THR A 89 9.07 17.79 1.92
N ARG A 90 8.67 17.30 3.10
CA ARG A 90 9.62 17.01 4.21
C ARG A 90 10.47 15.77 3.94
N ALA A 91 9.87 14.72 3.39
CA ALA A 91 10.58 13.49 3.05
C ALA A 91 11.59 13.70 1.91
N ARG A 92 11.28 14.58 0.96
CA ARG A 92 12.13 14.92 -0.19
C ARG A 92 12.26 16.45 -0.33
N PRO A 93 13.15 17.09 0.45
CA PRO A 93 13.36 18.53 0.37
C PRO A 93 13.69 18.99 -1.07
N GLY A 94 13.09 20.09 -1.51
CA GLY A 94 13.24 20.61 -2.87
C GLY A 94 12.40 19.90 -3.94
N ARG A 95 11.58 18.90 -3.57
CA ARG A 95 10.58 18.27 -4.44
C ARG A 95 9.17 18.60 -3.95
N PHE A 96 8.19 18.45 -4.84
CA PHE A 96 6.76 18.51 -4.54
C PHE A 96 6.22 19.86 -4.03
N GLN A 97 7.01 20.94 -4.13
CA GLN A 97 6.60 22.25 -3.64
C GLN A 97 5.46 22.86 -4.47
N ALA A 98 5.47 22.62 -5.79
CA ALA A 98 4.41 23.09 -6.69
C ALA A 98 3.09 22.36 -6.42
N GLU A 99 3.16 21.04 -6.24
CA GLU A 99 2.02 20.18 -5.92
C GLU A 99 1.44 20.52 -4.55
N ARG A 100 2.30 20.75 -3.55
CA ARG A 100 1.85 21.25 -2.24
C ARG A 100 1.16 22.60 -2.34
N ARG A 101 1.71 23.55 -3.11
CA ARG A 101 1.09 24.87 -3.32
C ARG A 101 -0.29 24.71 -3.96
N ALA A 102 -0.39 23.91 -5.01
CA ALA A 102 -1.67 23.64 -5.68
C ALA A 102 -2.70 23.03 -4.72
N ALA A 103 -2.30 22.07 -3.87
CA ALA A 103 -3.20 21.49 -2.88
C ALA A 103 -3.68 22.51 -1.84
N LEU A 104 -2.81 23.42 -1.39
CA LEU A 104 -3.18 24.52 -0.49
C LEU A 104 -4.12 25.53 -1.17
N ASP A 105 -3.87 25.87 -2.43
CA ASP A 105 -4.75 26.77 -3.19
C ASP A 105 -6.17 26.17 -3.28
N ARG A 106 -6.29 24.88 -3.64
CA ARG A 106 -7.58 24.18 -3.66
C ARG A 106 -8.25 24.10 -2.31
N LEU A 107 -7.48 23.86 -1.24
CA LEU A 107 -8.00 23.88 0.12
C LEU A 107 -8.57 25.27 0.46
N SER A 108 -7.87 26.34 0.10
CA SER A 108 -8.35 27.71 0.36
C SER A 108 -9.60 28.06 -0.43
N GLU A 109 -9.71 27.64 -1.69
CA GLU A 109 -10.91 27.82 -2.51
C GLU A 109 -12.14 27.15 -1.87
N LEU A 110 -11.97 25.92 -1.36
CA LEU A 110 -13.05 25.19 -0.68
C LEU A 110 -13.41 25.80 0.68
N LEU A 111 -12.44 26.33 1.43
CA LEU A 111 -12.70 27.05 2.67
C LEU A 111 -13.48 28.35 2.41
N ASP A 112 -13.13 29.09 1.36
CA ASP A 112 -13.88 30.29 0.95
C ASP A 112 -15.32 29.92 0.56
N ALA A 113 -15.53 28.81 -0.15
CA ALA A 113 -16.86 28.31 -0.51
C ALA A 113 -17.73 27.93 0.71
N GLU A 114 -17.11 27.46 1.79
CA GLU A 114 -17.77 27.16 3.07
C GLU A 114 -17.87 28.40 4.00
N GLY A 115 -17.48 29.59 3.53
CA GLY A 115 -17.53 30.84 4.30
C GLY A 115 -16.46 30.96 5.39
N GLN A 116 -15.39 30.16 5.33
CA GLN A 116 -14.29 30.13 6.29
C GLN A 116 -13.11 31.02 5.87
N GLU A 117 -13.41 32.27 5.51
CA GLU A 117 -12.45 33.22 4.89
C GLU A 117 -11.15 33.41 5.70
N GLN A 118 -11.25 33.45 7.04
CA GLN A 118 -10.07 33.61 7.90
C GLN A 118 -9.10 32.43 7.80
N GLN A 119 -9.62 31.20 7.68
CA GLN A 119 -8.79 30.01 7.52
C GLN A 119 -8.23 29.95 6.10
N ALA A 120 -9.05 30.26 5.09
CA ALA A 120 -8.60 30.34 3.71
C ALA A 120 -7.44 31.34 3.52
N ALA A 121 -7.51 32.50 4.17
CA ALA A 121 -6.45 33.49 4.15
C ALA A 121 -5.13 32.97 4.77
N GLN A 122 -5.21 32.21 5.86
CA GLN A 122 -4.02 31.58 6.47
C GLN A 122 -3.40 30.53 5.53
N ILE A 123 -4.23 29.72 4.89
CA ILE A 123 -3.75 28.72 3.92
C ILE A 123 -3.11 29.38 2.70
N ARG A 124 -3.68 30.47 2.17
CA ARG A 124 -3.06 31.25 1.07
C ARG A 124 -1.73 31.87 1.48
N GLN A 125 -1.61 32.35 2.72
CA GLN A 125 -0.33 32.82 3.23
C GLN A 125 0.71 31.70 3.29
N GLU A 126 0.34 30.51 3.76
CA GLU A 126 1.22 29.33 3.73
C GLU A 126 1.66 28.99 2.29
N ALA A 127 0.72 28.97 1.34
CA ALA A 127 1.00 28.70 -0.06
C ALA A 127 1.97 29.71 -0.69
N SER A 128 1.82 31.00 -0.35
CA SER A 128 2.71 32.07 -0.82
C SER A 128 4.15 31.98 -0.25
N GLY A 129 4.31 31.31 0.89
CA GLY A 129 5.62 31.06 1.52
C GLY A 129 6.38 29.89 0.90
N LEU A 130 5.72 29.07 0.06
CA LEU A 130 6.40 28.11 -0.79
C LEU A 130 6.99 28.92 -1.95
N SER A 131 8.28 28.76 -2.25
CA SER A 131 8.95 29.38 -3.42
C SER A 131 9.00 28.44 -4.61
#